data_AF-A0A523IUP6-F1
#
_entry.id   AF-A0A523IUP6-F1
#
_cell.length_a   1.000
_cell.length_b   1.000
_cell.length_c   1.000
_cell.angle_alpha   90.00
_cell.angle_beta   90.00
_cell.angle_gamma   90.00
#
_symmetry.space_group_name_H-M   'P 1'
#
loop_
_entity.id
_entity.type
_entity.pdbx_description
1 polymer ?
#
loop_
_entity_poly.entity_id
_entity_poly.type
_entity_poly.pdbx_seq_one_letter_code
_entity_poly.pdbx_strand_id
1 'polypeptide(L)'
;MNAKKKFRLQKVLDVREVIEKSRQKDFAGTKHHLQIENEELEQLENKRDGFTQSMNRLKKAEVNQFRGNQAYLETLNQAVADKYKTITGLAADLETKRQHLLEASKDRKALEKLKERKTVEAIHEENRIEQDFIDEIARQRNRSN
;
A
#
# COMPACT_ATOMS: atom_id res chain seq x y z
N MET A 1 -39.19 -12.44 -13.80
CA MET A 1 -37.86 -11.84 -14.03
C MET A 1 -37.39 -11.22 -12.72
N ASN A 2 -36.59 -11.94 -11.92
CA ASN A 2 -36.17 -11.46 -10.60
C ASN A 2 -35.13 -10.35 -10.75
N ALA A 3 -35.57 -9.12 -10.48
CA ALA A 3 -34.70 -7.97 -10.40
C ALA A 3 -33.80 -8.16 -9.16
N LYS A 4 -32.58 -8.67 -9.38
CA LYS A 4 -31.51 -8.78 -8.38
C LYS A 4 -31.38 -7.45 -7.65
N LYS A 5 -31.88 -7.35 -6.41
CA LYS A 5 -31.86 -6.10 -5.63
C LYS A 5 -30.42 -5.63 -5.52
N LYS A 6 -30.10 -4.50 -6.14
CA LYS A 6 -28.75 -3.90 -6.07
C LYS A 6 -28.47 -3.49 -4.63
N PHE A 7 -27.27 -3.79 -4.15
CA PHE A 7 -26.82 -3.40 -2.82
C PHE A 7 -26.90 -1.86 -2.67
N ARG A 8 -27.64 -1.40 -1.64
CA ARG A 8 -27.96 0.03 -1.46
C ARG A 8 -26.73 0.93 -1.35
N LEU A 9 -25.62 0.41 -0.83
CA LEU A 9 -24.37 1.14 -0.64
C LEU A 9 -23.33 0.83 -1.72
N GLN A 10 -23.73 0.30 -2.88
CA GLN A 10 -22.78 -0.06 -3.96
C GLN A 10 -21.91 1.14 -4.37
N LYS A 11 -22.51 2.32 -4.58
CA LYS A 11 -21.75 3.53 -4.93
C LYS A 11 -20.71 3.91 -3.86
N VAL A 12 -21.02 3.69 -2.58
CA VAL A 12 -20.09 3.97 -1.49
C VAL A 12 -18.93 2.97 -1.52
N LEU A 13 -19.23 1.69 -1.74
CA LEU A 13 -18.22 0.64 -1.90
C LEU A 13 -17.29 0.96 -3.09
N ASP A 14 -17.84 1.35 -4.24
CA ASP A 14 -17.05 1.72 -5.43
C ASP A 14 -16.09 2.88 -5.12
N VAL A 15 -16.55 3.91 -4.41
CA VAL A 15 -15.68 5.02 -3.97
C VAL A 15 -14.58 4.54 -3.03
N ARG A 16 -14.88 3.62 -2.10
CA ARG A 16 -13.87 3.06 -1.18
C ARG A 16 -12.82 2.22 -1.90
N GLU A 17 -13.20 1.47 -2.94
CA GLU A 17 -12.26 0.75 -3.81
C GLU A 17 -11.32 1.72 -4.54
N VAL A 18 -11.85 2.84 -5.06
CA VAL A 18 -11.01 3.87 -5.70
C VAL A 18 -10.03 4.49 -4.71
N ILE A 19 -10.49 4.81 -3.50
CA ILE A 19 -9.63 5.37 -2.44
C ILE A 19 -8.52 4.37 -2.06
N GLU A 20 -8.85 3.11 -1.80
CA GLU A 20 -7.85 2.08 -1.47
C GLU A 20 -6.81 1.92 -2.59
N LYS A 21 -7.24 1.86 -3.85
CA LYS A 21 -6.33 1.81 -5.01
C LYS A 21 -5.41 3.02 -5.08
N SER A 22 -5.93 4.22 -4.81
CA SER A 22 -5.10 5.43 -4.74
C SER A 22 -4.04 5.32 -3.66
N ARG A 23 -4.41 4.90 -2.44
CA ARG A 23 -3.46 4.71 -1.33
C ARG A 23 -2.45 3.62 -1.61
N GLN A 24 -2.83 2.57 -2.32
CA GLN A 24 -1.93 1.51 -2.74
C GLN A 24 -0.88 2.05 -3.72
N LYS A 25 -1.29 2.90 -4.66
CA LYS A 25 -0.38 3.56 -5.60
C LYS A 25 0.58 4.51 -4.88
N ASP A 26 0.08 5.32 -3.95
CA ASP A 26 0.90 6.24 -3.14
C ASP A 26 1.97 5.47 -2.34
N PHE A 27 1.55 4.38 -1.67
CA PHE A 27 2.46 3.50 -0.92
C PHE A 27 3.51 2.86 -1.81
N ALA A 28 3.11 2.30 -2.96
CA ALA A 28 4.03 1.67 -3.90
C ALA A 28 5.04 2.68 -4.48
N GLY A 29 4.59 3.91 -4.77
CA GLY A 29 5.45 4.99 -5.25
C GLY A 29 6.53 5.37 -4.23
N THR A 30 6.16 5.65 -2.98
CA THR A 30 7.14 5.95 -1.92
C THR A 30 8.06 4.77 -1.65
N LYS A 31 7.53 3.53 -1.66
CA LYS A 31 8.35 2.33 -1.45
C LYS A 31 9.43 2.21 -2.52
N HIS A 32 9.07 2.43 -3.78
CA HIS A 32 10.01 2.39 -4.88
C HIS A 32 11.04 3.51 -4.79
N HIS A 33 10.63 4.74 -4.45
CA HIS A 33 11.55 5.85 -4.25
C HIS A 33 12.54 5.57 -3.11
N LEU A 34 12.07 5.08 -1.96
CA LEU A 34 12.92 4.65 -0.86
C LEU A 34 13.93 3.58 -1.30
N GLN A 35 13.53 2.63 -2.13
CA GLN A 35 14.45 1.62 -2.66
C GLN A 35 15.57 2.25 -3.49
N ILE A 36 15.24 3.13 -4.45
CA ILE A 36 16.23 3.83 -5.27
C ILE A 36 17.22 4.61 -4.40
N GLU A 37 16.73 5.34 -3.40
CA GLU A 37 17.58 6.13 -2.51
C GLU A 37 18.54 5.26 -1.69
N ASN A 38 18.11 4.06 -1.27
CA ASN A 38 18.99 3.10 -0.58
C ASN A 38 20.06 2.54 -1.53
N GLU A 39 19.71 2.23 -2.78
CA GLU A 39 20.68 1.79 -3.79
C GLU A 39 21.72 2.88 -4.09
N GLU A 40 21.29 4.15 -4.18
CA GLU A 40 22.19 5.29 -4.36
C GLU A 40 23.08 5.54 -3.13
N LEU A 41 22.55 5.37 -1.92
CA LEU A 41 23.32 5.45 -0.69
C LEU A 41 24.43 4.39 -0.68
N GLU A 42 24.11 3.13 -1.00
CA GLU A 42 25.09 2.05 -1.07
C GLU A 42 26.21 2.36 -2.06
N GLN A 43 25.88 2.87 -3.25
CA GLN A 43 26.88 3.29 -4.24
C GLN A 43 27.78 4.42 -3.70
N LEU A 44 27.19 5.38 -2.99
CA LEU A 44 27.92 6.51 -2.42
C LEU A 44 28.84 6.09 -1.27
N GLU A 45 28.41 5.17 -0.41
CA GLU A 45 29.22 4.58 0.65
C GLU A 45 30.39 3.78 0.07
N ASN A 46 30.13 2.94 -0.94
CA ASN A 46 31.18 2.20 -1.65
C ASN A 46 32.22 3.14 -2.26
N LYS A 47 31.77 4.26 -2.85
CA LYS A 47 32.66 5.29 -3.40
C LYS A 47 33.51 5.97 -2.32
N ARG A 48 32.90 6.35 -1.20
CA ARG A 48 33.59 6.93 -0.03
C ARG A 48 34.63 5.96 0.52
N ASP A 49 34.28 4.70 0.67
CA ASP A 49 35.16 3.69 1.27
C ASP A 49 36.33 3.36 0.33
N GLY A 50 36.06 3.23 -0.98
CA GLY A 50 37.10 3.09 -2.00
C GLY A 50 38.07 4.27 -2.02
N PHE A 51 37.56 5.50 -1.91
CA PHE A 51 38.39 6.71 -1.85
C PHE A 51 39.21 6.79 -0.56
N THR A 52 38.64 6.40 0.57
CA THR A 52 39.35 6.34 1.86
C THR A 52 40.49 5.32 1.82
N GLN A 53 40.24 4.16 1.23
CA GLN A 53 41.26 3.13 1.04
C GLN A 53 42.38 3.57 0.10
N SER A 54 42.08 4.30 -0.98
CA SER A 54 43.11 4.81 -1.90
C SER A 54 43.96 5.89 -1.23
N MET A 55 43.36 6.77 -0.43
CA MET A 55 44.09 7.76 0.38
C MET A 55 45.08 7.12 1.34
N ASN A 56 44.67 6.04 2.04
CA ASN A 56 45.55 5.33 2.97
C ASN A 56 46.78 4.69 2.31
N ARG A 57 46.80 4.56 0.98
CA ARG A 57 47.92 4.01 0.19
C ARG A 57 48.85 5.09 -0.38
N LEU A 58 48.51 6.38 -0.26
CA LEU A 58 49.34 7.48 -0.75
C LEU A 58 50.61 7.65 0.12
N LYS A 59 51.76 7.90 -0.52
CA LYS A 59 53.03 8.16 0.18
C LYS A 59 53.13 9.62 0.65
N LYS A 60 53.95 9.87 1.68
CA LYS A 60 54.11 11.17 2.38
C LYS A 60 54.45 12.41 1.51
N ALA A 61 54.83 12.27 0.24
CA ALA A 61 55.39 13.36 -0.57
C ALA A 61 54.35 14.28 -1.25
N GLU A 62 53.04 14.08 -1.05
CA GLU A 62 51.98 14.76 -1.81
C GLU A 62 51.10 15.68 -0.96
N VAL A 63 51.72 16.57 -0.17
CA VAL A 63 51.03 17.46 0.80
C VAL A 63 49.92 18.32 0.18
N ASN A 64 50.07 18.77 -1.07
CA ASN A 64 49.02 19.54 -1.76
C ASN A 64 47.84 18.66 -2.24
N GLN A 65 48.09 17.39 -2.60
CA GLN A 65 47.03 16.45 -2.92
C GLN A 65 46.25 16.06 -1.66
N PHE A 66 46.91 16.04 -0.50
CA PHE A 66 46.28 15.71 0.78
C PHE A 66 45.13 16.65 1.14
N ARG A 67 45.28 17.97 0.98
CA ARG A 67 44.20 18.94 1.29
C ARG A 67 43.00 18.79 0.35
N GLY A 68 43.25 18.59 -0.95
CA GLY A 68 42.19 18.37 -1.93
C GLY A 68 41.44 17.05 -1.69
N ASN A 69 42.18 15.99 -1.34
CA ASN A 69 41.58 14.70 -1.04
C ASN A 69 40.77 14.72 0.26
N GLN A 70 41.23 15.45 1.28
CA GLN A 70 40.47 15.63 2.52
C GLN A 70 39.16 16.38 2.26
N ALA A 71 39.20 17.50 1.53
CA ALA A 71 38.00 18.25 1.17
C ALA A 71 37.01 17.37 0.36
N TYR A 72 37.52 16.56 -0.57
CA TYR A 72 36.68 15.63 -1.32
C TYR A 72 36.04 14.56 -0.43
N LEU A 73 36.78 13.96 0.50
CA LEU A 73 36.24 13.00 1.45
C LEU A 73 35.16 13.63 2.35
N GLU A 74 35.36 14.87 2.80
CA GLU A 74 34.35 15.63 3.54
C GLU A 74 33.07 15.83 2.71
N THR A 75 33.19 16.14 1.41
CA THR A 75 32.00 16.22 0.54
C THR A 75 31.27 14.90 0.39
N LEU A 76 31.99 13.78 0.29
CA LEU A 76 31.38 12.44 0.23
C LEU A 76 30.69 12.08 1.53
N ASN A 77 31.31 12.35 2.68
CA ASN A 77 30.70 12.14 3.99
C ASN A 77 29.43 12.97 4.18
N GLN A 78 29.45 14.23 3.75
CA GLN A 78 28.27 15.09 3.81
C GLN A 78 27.15 14.57 2.91
N ALA A 79 27.46 14.16 1.69
CA ALA A 79 26.50 13.59 0.76
C ALA A 79 25.86 12.29 1.32
N VAL A 80 26.65 11.42 1.96
CA VAL A 80 26.15 10.22 2.65
C VAL A 80 25.20 10.61 3.79
N ALA A 81 25.61 11.56 4.63
CA ALA A 81 24.78 12.01 5.75
C ALA A 81 23.44 12.60 5.29
N ASP A 82 23.43 13.37 4.20
CA ASP A 82 22.20 13.95 3.66
C ASP A 82 21.30 12.90 2.97
N LYS A 83 21.88 11.87 2.36
CA LYS A 83 21.13 10.70 1.87
C LYS A 83 20.48 9.92 3.01
N TYR A 84 21.17 9.70 4.12
CA TYR A 84 20.56 9.07 5.31
C TYR A 84 19.36 9.85 5.85
N LYS A 85 19.44 11.18 5.91
CA LYS A 85 18.30 12.04 6.31
C LYS A 85 17.12 11.87 5.36
N THR A 86 17.38 11.86 4.06
CA THR A 86 16.37 11.67 3.01
C THR A 86 15.68 10.32 3.16
N ILE A 87 16.45 9.24 3.29
CA ILE A 87 15.94 7.87 3.51
C ILE A 87 15.10 7.78 4.78
N THR A 88 15.53 8.43 5.86
CA THR A 88 14.78 8.44 7.12
C THR A 88 13.43 9.14 6.96
N GLY A 89 13.40 10.27 6.25
CA GLY A 89 12.16 10.98 5.91
C GLY A 89 11.23 10.12 5.05
N LEU A 90 11.76 9.46 4.02
CA LEU A 90 11.00 8.57 3.14
C LEU A 90 10.47 7.33 3.87
N ALA A 91 11.24 6.76 4.79
CA ALA A 91 10.79 5.64 5.62
C ALA A 91 9.62 6.04 6.53
N ALA A 92 9.68 7.25 7.11
CA ALA A 92 8.57 7.79 7.90
C ALA A 92 7.32 8.03 7.04
N ASP A 93 7.46 8.67 5.87
CA ASP A 93 6.35 8.88 4.92
C ASP A 93 5.75 7.54 4.44
N LEU A 94 6.60 6.54 4.18
CA LEU A 94 6.17 5.21 3.78
C LEU A 94 5.29 4.56 4.85
N GLU A 95 5.69 4.67 6.12
CA GLU A 95 4.90 4.13 7.24
C GLU A 95 3.56 4.86 7.38
N THR A 96 3.53 6.19 7.24
CA THR A 96 2.28 6.96 7.21
C THR A 96 1.35 6.49 6.08
N LYS A 97 1.88 6.32 4.86
CA LYS A 97 1.13 5.80 3.70
C LYS A 97 0.66 4.36 3.91
N ARG A 98 1.46 3.52 4.57
CA ARG A 98 1.08 2.15 4.94
C ARG A 98 -0.14 2.16 5.86
N GLN A 99 -0.17 3.04 6.86
CA GLN A 99 -1.32 3.16 7.76
C GLN A 99 -2.57 3.65 7.02
N HIS A 100 -2.44 4.64 6.14
CA HIS A 100 -3.56 5.10 5.31
C HIS A 100 -4.13 4.01 4.40
N LEU A 101 -3.26 3.20 3.78
CA LEU A 101 -3.69 2.06 2.98
C LEU A 101 -4.42 1.03 3.84
N LEU A 102 -3.87 0.69 5.01
CA LEU A 102 -4.46 -0.28 5.92
C LEU A 102 -5.86 0.14 6.37
N GLU A 103 -6.06 1.43 6.66
CA GLU A 103 -7.37 1.95 7.04
C GLU A 103 -8.35 1.95 5.87
N ALA A 104 -7.92 2.37 4.67
CA ALA A 104 -8.75 2.30 3.47
C ALA A 104 -9.18 0.86 3.15
N SER A 105 -8.28 -0.12 3.33
CA SER A 105 -8.58 -1.54 3.17
C SER A 105 -9.60 -2.05 4.19
N LYS A 106 -9.53 -1.61 5.46
CA LYS A 106 -10.54 -1.97 6.47
C LYS A 106 -11.91 -1.43 6.10
N ASP A 107 -11.98 -0.14 5.74
CA ASP A 107 -13.22 0.53 5.36
C ASP A 107 -13.92 -0.16 4.18
N ARG A 108 -13.17 -0.49 3.12
CA ARG A 108 -13.71 -1.24 1.99
C ARG A 108 -14.19 -2.62 2.42
N LYS A 109 -13.36 -3.39 3.12
CA LYS A 109 -13.69 -4.77 3.55
C LYS A 109 -14.92 -4.82 4.46
N ALA A 110 -15.14 -3.81 5.29
CA ALA A 110 -16.33 -3.71 6.12
C ALA A 110 -17.61 -3.62 5.25
N LEU A 111 -17.59 -2.81 4.19
CA LEU A 111 -18.72 -2.68 3.25
C LEU A 111 -18.91 -3.93 2.39
N GLU A 112 -17.83 -4.60 1.98
CA GLU A 112 -17.92 -5.88 1.26
C GLU A 112 -18.60 -6.95 2.10
N LYS A 113 -18.16 -7.13 3.35
CA LYS A 113 -18.80 -8.08 4.28
C LYS A 113 -20.27 -7.74 4.51
N LEU A 114 -20.61 -6.46 4.60
CA LEU A 114 -22.01 -6.04 4.73
C LEU A 114 -22.82 -6.40 3.47
N LYS A 115 -22.25 -6.19 2.27
CA LYS A 115 -22.87 -6.56 0.99
C LYS A 115 -23.08 -8.06 0.89
N GLU A 116 -22.08 -8.86 1.25
CA GLU A 116 -22.17 -10.33 1.28
C GLU A 116 -23.32 -10.77 2.20
N ARG A 117 -23.34 -10.28 3.45
CA ARG A 117 -24.41 -10.61 4.42
C ARG A 117 -25.79 -10.25 3.88
N LYS A 118 -25.95 -9.04 3.33
CA LYS A 118 -27.23 -8.58 2.76
C LYS A 118 -27.67 -9.38 1.54
N THR A 119 -26.72 -9.90 0.77
CA THR A 119 -27.00 -10.76 -0.38
C THR A 119 -27.51 -12.12 0.09
N VAL A 120 -26.86 -12.71 1.09
CA VAL A 120 -27.29 -13.98 1.71
C VAL A 120 -28.68 -13.83 2.36
N GLU A 121 -28.90 -12.77 3.14
CA GLU A 121 -30.22 -12.48 3.73
C GLU A 121 -31.32 -12.36 2.65
N ALA A 122 -31.04 -11.70 1.53
CA ALA A 122 -32.02 -11.53 0.45
C ALA A 122 -32.37 -12.86 -0.23
N ILE A 123 -31.39 -13.75 -0.44
CA ILE A 123 -31.61 -15.08 -1.02
C ILE A 123 -32.47 -15.94 -0.08
N HIS A 124 -32.16 -15.93 1.23
CA HIS A 124 -32.96 -16.67 2.21
C HIS A 124 -34.41 -16.19 2.27
N GLU A 125 -34.63 -14.88 2.21
CA GLU A 125 -35.97 -14.30 2.19
C GLU A 125 -36.75 -14.70 0.92
N GLU A 126 -36.10 -14.66 -0.25
CA GLU A 126 -36.70 -15.06 -1.52
C GLU A 126 -37.11 -16.54 -1.50
N ASN A 127 -36.24 -17.42 -1.00
CA ASN A 127 -36.54 -18.85 -0.83
C ASN A 127 -37.70 -19.08 0.14
N ARG A 128 -37.78 -18.32 1.25
CA ARG A 128 -38.88 -18.42 2.21
C ARG A 128 -40.21 -18.03 1.57
N ILE A 129 -40.25 -16.91 0.84
CA ILE A 129 -41.44 -16.44 0.12
C ILE A 129 -41.90 -17.48 -0.91
N GLU A 130 -40.97 -18.06 -1.66
CA GLU A 130 -41.28 -19.10 -2.64
C GLU A 130 -41.86 -20.36 -1.98
N GLN A 131 -41.29 -20.79 -0.87
CA GLN A 131 -41.77 -21.94 -0.11
C GLN A 131 -43.18 -21.69 0.48
N ASP A 132 -43.41 -20.53 1.10
CA ASP A 132 -44.71 -20.15 1.64
C ASP A 132 -45.80 -20.14 0.55
N PHE A 133 -45.46 -19.69 -0.66
CA PHE A 133 -46.35 -19.68 -1.82
C PHE A 133 -46.69 -21.10 -2.31
N ILE A 134 -45.69 -21.99 -2.39
CA ILE A 134 -45.91 -23.41 -2.75
C ILE A 134 -46.83 -24.09 -1.74
N ASP A 135 -46.59 -23.87 -0.44
CA ASP A 135 -47.39 -24.44 0.64
C ASP A 135 -48.84 -23.91 0.62
N GLU A 136 -49.05 -22.66 0.24
CA GLU A 136 -50.39 -22.11 0.04
C GLU A 136 -51.13 -22.77 -1.14
N ILE A 137 -50.48 -22.94 -2.29
CA ILE A 137 -51.06 -23.66 -3.44
C ILE A 137 -51.43 -25.10 -3.06
N ALA A 138 -50.54 -25.80 -2.37
CA ALA A 138 -50.80 -27.17 -1.92
C ALA A 138 -52.02 -27.25 -0.99
N ARG A 139 -52.16 -26.30 -0.05
CA ARG A 139 -53.32 -26.21 0.84
C ARG A 139 -54.62 -25.92 0.09
N GLN A 140 -54.60 -25.04 -0.92
CA GLN A 140 -55.78 -24.74 -1.74
C GLN A 140 -56.21 -25.98 -2.55
N ARG A 141 -55.26 -26.68 -3.18
CA ARG A 141 -55.55 -27.89 -3.97
C ARG A 141 -56.17 -29.01 -3.12
N ASN A 142 -55.68 -29.22 -1.90
CA ASN A 142 -56.23 -30.23 -0.99
C ASN A 142 -57.61 -29.89 -0.43
N ARG A 143 -58.08 -28.64 -0.53
CA ARG A 143 -59.44 -28.22 -0.13
C ARG A 143 -60.48 -28.37 -1.25
N SER A 144 -60.04 -28.57 -2.49
CA SER A 144 -60.90 -28.70 -3.67
C SER A 144 -61.13 -30.15 -4.12
N ASN A 145 -60.56 -31.11 -3.40
CA ASN A 145 -60.84 -32.56 -3.50
C ASN A 145 -61.62 -33.01 -2.27
#